data_AF-A0A1I0LTV3-F1
#
_entry.id   AF-A0A1I0LTV3-F1
#
_cell.length_a   1.000
_cell.length_b   1.000
_cell.length_c   1.000
_cell.angle_alpha   90.00
_cell.angle_beta   90.00
_cell.angle_gamma   90.00
#
_symmetry.space_group_name_H-M   'P 1'
#
loop_
_entity.id
_entity.type
_entity.pdbx_description
1 polymer ?
#
loop_
_entity_poly.entity_id
_entity_poly.type
_entity_poly.pdbx_seq_one_letter_code
_entity_poly.pdbx_strand_id
1 'polypeptide(L)'
;MTTPDRPPITGDIVRYRGKHGFHAVRAAIVTADVDTLDPAGVRVGTVPALDSPAHVHLLVFTPGARGSFWEFNVPPGDEPGTWHWPPERS
;
A
#
# COMPACT_ATOMS: atom_id res chain seq x y z
N MET A 1 -4.68 -4.43 19.25
CA MET A 1 -3.87 -4.94 18.14
C MET A 1 -2.62 -4.08 18.13
N THR A 2 -1.52 -4.60 18.64
CA THR A 2 -0.23 -3.90 18.73
C THR A 2 0.25 -3.54 17.33
N THR A 3 0.78 -2.33 17.16
CA THR A 3 1.55 -1.94 15.97
C THR A 3 2.62 -3.01 15.74
N PRO A 4 2.75 -3.59 14.53
CA PRO A 4 3.92 -4.41 14.27
C PRO A 4 5.16 -3.52 14.38
N ASP A 5 6.16 -3.96 15.15
CA ASP A 5 7.47 -3.31 15.31
C ASP A 5 8.29 -3.23 14.00
N ARG A 6 7.72 -3.73 12.88
CA ARG A 6 8.35 -3.77 11.57
C ARG A 6 7.46 -3.12 10.51
N PRO A 7 8.08 -2.55 9.45
CA PRO A 7 7.38 -2.29 8.20
C PRO A 7 6.68 -3.56 7.70
N PRO A 8 5.53 -3.42 7.02
CA PRO A 8 4.80 -4.55 6.49
C PRO A 8 5.59 -5.14 5.33
N ILE A 9 5.45 -6.44 5.16
CA ILE A 9 6.12 -7.21 4.12
C ILE A 9 5.05 -7.83 3.23
N THR A 10 5.49 -8.33 2.09
CA THR A 10 4.68 -9.00 1.10
C THR A 10 3.88 -10.14 1.72
N GLY A 11 2.59 -10.14 1.46
CA GLY A 11 1.60 -11.04 2.05
C GLY A 11 0.89 -10.49 3.29
N ASP A 12 1.40 -9.45 3.95
CA ASP A 12 0.71 -8.84 5.09
C ASP A 12 -0.62 -8.20 4.64
N ILE A 13 -1.64 -8.29 5.51
CA ILE A 13 -2.92 -7.59 5.33
C ILE A 13 -2.88 -6.31 6.16
N VAL A 14 -3.12 -5.18 5.50
CA VAL A 14 -3.06 -3.85 6.10
C VAL A 14 -4.37 -3.09 5.94
N ARG A 15 -4.54 -2.03 6.74
CA ARG A 15 -5.63 -1.07 6.57
C ARG A 15 -5.22 -0.01 5.56
N TYR A 16 -5.98 0.13 4.49
CA TYR A 16 -5.79 1.17 3.49
C TYR A 16 -6.89 2.23 3.58
N ARG A 17 -6.49 3.50 3.45
CA ARG A 17 -7.42 4.63 3.35
C ARG A 17 -7.16 5.37 2.03
N GLY A 18 -8.12 5.34 1.12
CA GLY A 18 -7.90 5.88 -0.22
C GLY A 18 -7.99 7.39 -0.30
N LYS A 19 -7.47 7.93 -1.40
CA LYS A 19 -7.68 9.32 -1.81
C LYS A 19 -9.14 9.51 -2.27
N HIS A 20 -9.72 10.67 -1.95
CA HIS A 20 -11.03 11.24 -2.35
C HIS A 20 -12.21 10.28 -2.61
N GLY A 21 -13.31 10.46 -1.87
CA GLY A 21 -14.61 9.84 -2.16
C GLY A 21 -14.85 8.49 -1.50
N PHE A 22 -13.85 7.91 -0.84
CA PHE A 22 -14.00 6.67 -0.07
C PHE A 22 -13.62 6.89 1.39
N HIS A 23 -14.59 7.30 2.21
CA HIS A 23 -14.39 7.52 3.65
C HIS A 23 -14.16 6.23 4.45
N ALA A 24 -14.43 5.07 3.86
CA ALA A 24 -14.29 3.78 4.51
C ALA A 24 -12.85 3.26 4.49
N VAL A 25 -12.39 2.78 5.63
CA VAL A 25 -11.16 1.96 5.74
C VAL A 25 -11.36 0.66 4.96
N ARG A 26 -10.34 0.27 4.21
CA ARG A 26 -10.32 -0.93 3.36
C ARG A 26 -9.27 -1.91 3.84
N ALA A 27 -9.46 -3.18 3.54
CA ALA A 27 -8.37 -4.15 3.61
C ALA A 27 -7.53 -4.04 2.34
N ALA A 28 -6.22 -4.19 2.47
CA ALA A 28 -5.31 -4.35 1.36
C ALA A 28 -4.27 -5.42 1.67
N ILE A 29 -3.77 -6.10 0.65
CA ILE A 29 -2.62 -7.02 0.76
C ILE A 29 -1.39 -6.31 0.24
N VAL A 30 -0.28 -6.40 0.96
CA VAL A 30 1.04 -5.99 0.46
C VAL A 30 1.49 -6.98 -0.60
N THR A 31 1.72 -6.48 -1.80
CA THR A 31 2.10 -7.30 -2.95
C THR A 31 3.58 -7.15 -3.34
N ALA A 32 4.22 -6.08 -2.87
CA ALA A 32 5.66 -5.88 -2.97
C ALA A 32 6.14 -4.93 -1.86
N ASP A 33 7.33 -5.20 -1.36
CA ASP A 33 8.16 -4.40 -0.45
C ASP A 33 9.59 -4.29 -1.01
N VAL A 34 10.51 -3.67 -0.27
CA VAL A 34 11.90 -3.46 -0.72
C VAL A 34 12.66 -4.76 -1.02
N ASP A 35 12.32 -5.86 -0.36
CA ASP A 35 13.01 -7.14 -0.48
C ASP A 35 12.46 -8.00 -1.63
N THR A 36 11.26 -7.69 -2.11
CA THR A 36 10.48 -8.52 -3.05
C THR A 36 10.13 -7.82 -4.35
N LEU A 37 10.25 -6.50 -4.42
CA LEU A 37 10.07 -5.74 -5.65
C LEU A 37 11.07 -6.19 -6.71
N ASP A 38 10.60 -6.56 -7.90
CA ASP A 38 11.46 -7.00 -9.00
C ASP A 38 12.31 -5.84 -9.55
N PRO A 39 13.64 -5.84 -9.33
CA PRO A 39 14.51 -4.76 -9.80
C PRO A 39 14.63 -4.73 -11.33
N ALA A 40 14.45 -5.87 -12.01
CA ALA A 40 14.45 -5.89 -13.47
C ALA A 40 13.21 -5.20 -14.02
N GLY A 41 12.03 -5.50 -13.47
CA GLY A 41 10.77 -4.85 -13.79
C GLY A 41 10.79 -3.34 -13.56
N VAL A 42 11.35 -2.88 -12.44
CA VAL A 42 11.54 -1.44 -12.17
C VAL A 42 12.42 -0.79 -13.24
N ARG A 43 13.58 -1.40 -13.56
CA ARG A 43 14.53 -0.87 -14.54
C ARG A 43 13.94 -0.74 -15.95
N VAL A 44 13.01 -1.62 -16.34
CA VAL A 44 12.33 -1.56 -17.64
C VAL A 44 11.00 -0.79 -17.60
N GLY A 45 10.61 -0.26 -16.43
CA GLY A 45 9.41 0.55 -16.26
C GLY A 45 8.09 -0.23 -16.20
N THR A 46 8.12 -1.55 -15.99
CA THR A 46 6.88 -2.36 -15.88
C THR A 46 6.26 -2.30 -14.50
N VAL A 47 7.03 -1.93 -13.47
CA VAL A 47 6.55 -1.75 -12.09
C VAL A 47 7.13 -0.44 -11.56
N PRO A 48 6.34 0.42 -10.87
CA PRO A 48 6.86 1.62 -10.24
C PRO A 48 7.93 1.31 -9.19
N ALA A 49 8.94 2.16 -9.07
CA ALA A 49 9.90 2.08 -7.96
C ALA A 49 9.22 2.42 -6.62
N LEU A 50 9.85 2.00 -5.51
CA LEU A 50 9.53 2.50 -4.18
C LEU A 50 10.41 3.71 -3.86
N ASP A 51 9.80 4.77 -3.34
CA ASP A 51 10.53 6.00 -2.96
C ASP A 51 11.25 5.86 -1.62
N SER A 52 10.88 4.86 -0.81
CA SER A 52 11.45 4.61 0.52
C SER A 52 11.30 3.13 0.93
N PRO A 53 12.19 2.59 1.78
CA PRO A 53 12.09 1.22 2.30
C PRO A 53 10.79 0.90 3.05
N ALA A 54 10.06 1.93 3.51
CA ALA A 54 8.79 1.76 4.21
C ALA A 54 7.56 1.82 3.28
N HIS A 55 7.76 2.12 2.00
CA HIS A 55 6.70 2.15 1.01
C HIS A 55 6.41 0.74 0.48
N VAL A 56 5.19 0.52 0.02
CA VAL A 56 4.75 -0.78 -0.49
C VAL A 56 3.88 -0.67 -1.73
N HIS A 57 3.70 -1.77 -2.45
CA HIS A 57 2.61 -1.93 -3.40
C HIS A 57 1.47 -2.70 -2.76
N LEU A 58 0.24 -2.33 -3.09
CA LEU A 58 -0.96 -2.86 -2.49
C LEU A 58 -1.96 -3.34 -3.54
N LEU A 59 -2.63 -4.45 -3.23
CA LEU A 59 -3.93 -4.78 -3.83
C LEU A 59 -5.03 -4.43 -2.83
N VAL A 60 -5.84 -3.42 -3.15
CA VAL A 60 -6.86 -2.87 -2.25
C VAL A 60 -8.24 -3.45 -2.58
N PHE A 61 -8.93 -3.97 -1.57
CA PHE A 61 -10.29 -4.50 -1.70
C PHE A 61 -11.34 -3.43 -1.46
N THR A 62 -12.38 -3.40 -2.28
CA THR A 62 -13.51 -2.48 -2.08
C THR A 62 -14.64 -3.19 -1.32
N PRO A 63 -14.98 -2.78 -0.08
CA PRO A 63 -16.06 -3.39 0.68
C PRO A 63 -17.39 -3.36 -0.09
N GLY A 64 -18.07 -4.51 -0.18
CA GLY A 64 -19.36 -4.62 -0.88
C GLY A 64 -19.27 -4.66 -2.41
N ALA A 65 -18.08 -4.57 -2.99
CA ALA A 65 -17.87 -4.72 -4.44
C ALA A 65 -17.09 -6.00 -4.74
N ARG A 66 -17.28 -6.54 -5.95
CA ARG A 66 -16.56 -7.74 -6.44
C ARG A 66 -15.16 -7.42 -6.98
N GLY A 67 -14.62 -6.24 -6.67
CA GLY A 67 -13.42 -5.70 -7.32
C GLY A 67 -12.34 -5.25 -6.34
N SER A 68 -11.11 -5.31 -6.83
CA SER A 68 -9.92 -4.74 -6.22
C SER A 68 -9.20 -3.84 -7.22
N PHE A 69 -8.32 -2.99 -6.73
CA PHE A 69 -7.47 -2.14 -7.56
C PHE A 69 -6.06 -2.08 -6.96
N TRP A 70 -5.11 -1.77 -7.82
CA TRP A 70 -3.71 -1.66 -7.45
C TRP A 70 -3.41 -0.24 -6.99
N GLU A 71 -2.58 -0.16 -5.95
CA GLU A 71 -1.94 1.07 -5.50
C GLU A 71 -0.44 0.82 -5.43
N PHE A 72 0.33 1.77 -5.93
CA PHE A 72 1.77 1.63 -6.06
C PHE A 72 2.47 2.64 -5.15
N ASN A 73 3.66 2.29 -4.67
CA ASN A 73 4.53 3.17 -3.89
C ASN A 73 3.82 3.90 -2.72
N VAL A 74 2.96 3.18 -2.00
CA VAL A 74 2.13 3.76 -0.93
C VAL A 74 2.95 3.96 0.34
N PRO A 75 2.98 5.16 0.93
CA PRO A 75 3.70 5.41 2.16
C PRO A 75 2.96 4.85 3.39
N PRO A 76 3.66 4.67 4.53
CA PRO A 76 3.00 4.46 5.82
C PRO A 76 2.01 5.58 6.13
N GLY A 77 0.87 5.22 6.70
CA GLY A 77 -0.11 6.16 7.22
C GLY A 77 0.25 6.69 8.60
N ASP A 78 -0.55 7.63 9.09
CA ASP A 78 -0.32 8.28 10.38
C ASP A 78 -0.57 7.35 11.58
N GLU A 79 -1.40 6.32 11.39
CA GLU A 79 -1.71 5.33 12.41
C GLU A 79 -0.94 4.03 12.20
N PRO A 80 -0.47 3.39 13.28
CA PRO A 80 -0.02 2.00 13.29
C PRO A 80 -0.79 1.02 12.39
N GLY A 81 -0.07 0.38 11.47
CA GLY A 81 -0.66 -0.65 10.61
C GLY A 81 -1.56 -0.09 9.51
N THR A 82 -1.46 1.21 9.21
CA THR A 82 -2.18 1.85 8.11
C THR A 82 -1.24 2.29 7.00
N TRP A 83 -1.72 2.23 5.76
CA TRP A 83 -1.03 2.73 4.57
C TRP A 83 -2.01 3.55 3.73
N HIS A 84 -1.61 4.77 3.38
CA HIS A 84 -2.41 5.63 2.53
C HIS A 84 -1.57 6.76 1.98
N TRP A 85 -1.95 7.27 0.82
CA TRP A 85 -1.43 8.55 0.37
C TRP A 85 -1.85 9.65 1.35
N PRO A 86 -0.99 10.64 1.63
CA PRO A 86 -1.41 11.84 2.33
C PRO A 86 -2.50 12.56 1.53
N PRO A 87 -3.40 13.31 2.18
CA PRO A 87 -4.33 14.17 1.46
C PRO A 87 -3.55 15.12 0.55
N GLU A 88 -3.98 15.30 -0.70
CA GLU A 88 -3.42 16.37 -1.52
C GLU A 88 -3.69 17.69 -0.81
N ARG A 89 -2.63 18.48 -0.59
CA ARG A 89 -2.77 19.86 -0.14
C ARG A 89 -3.46 20.63 -1.27
N SER A 90 -4.74 20.94 -1.07
CA SER A 90 -5.50 21.89 -1.89
C SER A 90 -4.90 23.28 -1.81
#